data_AF-A0A934UE38-F1
#
_entry.id   AF-A0A934UE38-F1
#
_cell.length_a   1.000
_cell.length_b   1.000
_cell.length_c   1.000
_cell.angle_alpha   90.00
_cell.angle_beta   90.00
_cell.angle_gamma   90.00
#
_symmetry.space_group_name_H-M   'P 1'
#
loop_
_entity.id
_entity.type
_entity.pdbx_description
1 polymer ?
#
loop_
_entity_poly.entity_id
_entity_poly.type
_entity_poly.pdbx_seq_one_letter_code
_entity_poly.pdbx_strand_id
1 'polypeptide(L)' 'NGKKIEYSLSEDAVKGYTTEIKGYDITNVHHPKQPLPKTGESNKILFSILGFAILALVGFIIYRAKRSR' A
#
# COMPACT_ATOMS: atom_id res chain seq x y z
N ASN A 1 -10.97 -10.86 -57.08
CA ASN A 1 -11.05 -11.84 -55.98
C ASN A 1 -10.56 -11.23 -54.68
N GLY A 2 -11.45 -10.61 -53.91
CA GLY A 2 -11.14 -10.19 -52.54
C GLY A 2 -11.56 -11.29 -51.57
N LYS A 3 -10.69 -11.64 -50.61
CA LYS A 3 -11.04 -12.46 -49.45
C LYS A 3 -10.84 -11.62 -48.19
N LYS A 4 -11.76 -11.72 -47.24
CA LYS A 4 -11.61 -11.12 -45.91
C LYS A 4 -10.42 -11.78 -45.20
N ILE A 5 -9.56 -10.98 -44.61
CA ILE A 5 -8.46 -11.45 -43.74
C ILE A 5 -8.90 -11.18 -42.31
N GLU A 6 -8.85 -12.22 -41.47
CA GLU A 6 -9.14 -12.11 -40.04
C GLU A 6 -7.84 -12.04 -39.25
N TYR A 7 -7.78 -11.06 -38.35
CA TYR A 7 -6.64 -10.84 -37.46
C TYR A 7 -7.01 -11.27 -36.06
N SER A 8 -6.04 -11.84 -35.34
CA SER A 8 -6.17 -12.21 -33.94
C SER A 8 -4.92 -11.78 -33.18
N LEU A 9 -5.07 -11.61 -31.87
CA LEU A 9 -3.98 -11.31 -30.94
C LEU A 9 -3.81 -12.50 -29.99
N SER A 10 -2.56 -12.80 -29.65
CA SER A 10 -2.19 -13.81 -28.67
C SER A 10 -0.96 -13.34 -27.89
N GLU A 11 -0.77 -13.90 -26.70
CA GLU A 11 0.38 -13.64 -25.83
C GLU A 11 0.91 -14.97 -25.29
N ASP A 12 2.23 -15.08 -25.17
CA ASP A 12 2.88 -16.22 -24.55
C ASP A 12 2.67 -16.20 -23.03
N ALA A 13 2.47 -17.38 -22.44
CA ALA A 13 2.18 -17.50 -21.01
C ALA A 13 3.36 -17.04 -20.15
N VAL A 14 3.13 -16.05 -19.28
CA VAL A 14 4.10 -15.58 -18.29
C VAL A 14 3.76 -16.15 -16.91
N LYS A 15 4.74 -16.78 -16.27
CA LYS A 15 4.57 -17.41 -14.95
C LYS A 15 4.13 -16.39 -13.91
N GLY A 16 3.02 -16.67 -13.22
CA GLY A 16 2.47 -15.79 -12.18
C GLY A 16 1.57 -14.69 -12.72
N TYR A 17 1.25 -14.71 -14.01
CA TYR A 17 0.29 -13.81 -14.64
C TYR A 17 -0.88 -14.58 -15.23
N THR A 18 -2.05 -13.94 -15.24
CA THR A 18 -3.23 -14.38 -16.01
C THR A 18 -3.50 -13.33 -17.10
N THR A 19 -3.54 -13.78 -18.35
CA THR A 19 -3.81 -12.91 -19.51
C THR A 19 -5.30 -12.93 -19.86
N GLU A 20 -5.87 -11.75 -20.11
CA GLU A 20 -7.23 -11.57 -20.65
C GLU A 20 -7.15 -10.73 -21.93
N ILE A 21 -7.73 -11.22 -23.04
CA ILE A 21 -7.74 -10.52 -24.33
C ILE A 21 -9.19 -10.09 -24.66
N LYS A 22 -9.41 -8.78 -24.80
CA LYS A 22 -10.71 -8.17 -25.14
C LYS A 22 -10.56 -7.29 -26.38
N GLY A 23 -10.85 -7.85 -27.55
CA GLY A 23 -10.67 -7.14 -28.82
C GLY A 23 -9.18 -6.87 -29.07
N TYR A 24 -8.77 -5.60 -28.92
CA TYR A 24 -7.37 -5.17 -29.06
C TYR A 24 -6.66 -4.95 -27.72
N ASP A 25 -7.40 -5.02 -26.60
CA ASP A 25 -6.84 -4.82 -25.27
C ASP A 25 -6.36 -6.14 -24.69
N ILE A 26 -5.11 -6.15 -24.22
CA ILE A 26 -4.49 -7.29 -23.53
C ILE A 26 -4.22 -6.87 -22.09
N THR A 27 -4.86 -7.54 -21.13
CA THR A 27 -4.73 -7.26 -19.70
C THR A 27 -4.00 -8.41 -19.00
N ASN A 28 -2.94 -8.08 -18.27
CA ASN A 28 -2.13 -9.04 -17.51
C ASN A 28 -2.30 -8.82 -16.01
N VAL A 29 -2.83 -9.83 -15.30
CA VAL A 29 -3.07 -9.78 -13.85
C VAL A 29 -2.00 -10.57 -13.11
N HIS A 30 -1.19 -9.89 -12.28
CA HIS A 30 -0.10 -10.51 -11.52
C HIS A 30 -0.58 -11.15 -10.20
N HIS A 31 -0.24 -12.42 -9.98
CA HIS A 31 -0.57 -13.18 -8.77
C HIS A 31 0.71 -13.48 -7.97
N PRO A 32 1.13 -12.57 -7.07
CA PRO A 32 2.31 -12.77 -6.26
C PRO A 32 2.14 -13.96 -5.30
N LYS A 33 3.13 -14.85 -5.25
CA LYS A 33 3.15 -16.00 -4.32
C LYS A 33 3.49 -15.61 -2.87
N GLN A 34 4.11 -14.46 -2.68
CA GLN A 34 4.58 -14.00 -1.39
C GLN A 34 3.76 -12.78 -0.93
N PRO A 35 3.49 -12.64 0.37
CA PRO A 35 2.90 -11.42 0.90
C PRO A 35 3.83 -10.24 0.56
N LEU A 36 3.22 -9.10 0.24
CA LEU A 36 3.97 -7.87 -0.03
C LEU A 36 4.90 -7.56 1.16
N PRO A 37 6.11 -7.04 0.91
CA PRO A 37 7.00 -6.63 1.99
C PRO A 37 6.30 -5.57 2.85
N LYS A 38 6.44 -5.67 4.17
CA LYS A 38 5.92 -4.66 5.11
C LYS A 38 6.80 -3.41 5.05
N THR A 39 6.54 -2.55 4.07
CA THR A 39 7.30 -1.30 3.82
C THR A 39 6.70 -0.06 4.49
N GLY A 40 5.53 -0.18 5.13
CA GLY A 40 4.90 0.88 5.91
C GLY A 40 5.42 0.95 7.34
N GLU A 41 5.56 2.16 7.88
CA GLU A 41 6.03 2.40 9.25
C GLU A 41 5.04 1.84 10.30
N SER A 42 5.50 0.94 11.17
CA SER A 42 4.65 0.18 12.10
C SER A 42 4.71 0.66 13.57
N ASN A 43 5.42 1.75 13.86
CA ASN A 43 5.72 2.23 15.22
C ASN A 43 4.71 3.27 15.76
N LYS A 44 3.46 3.28 15.27
CA LYS A 44 2.39 4.20 15.72
C LYS A 44 2.24 4.27 17.26
N ILE A 45 2.40 3.13 17.93
CA ILE A 45 2.31 3.03 19.40
C ILE A 45 3.41 3.87 20.08
N LEU A 46 4.63 3.89 19.53
CA LEU A 46 5.77 4.60 20.11
C LEU A 46 5.52 6.12 20.09
N PHE A 47 5.05 6.66 18.96
CA PHE A 47 4.74 8.08 18.83
C PHE A 47 3.54 8.50 19.69
N SER A 48 2.54 7.62 19.86
CA SER A 48 1.40 7.88 20.74
C SER A 48 1.83 7.95 22.21
N ILE A 49 2.65 7.00 22.69
CA ILE A 49 3.19 7.01 24.04
C ILE A 49 4.05 8.26 24.26
N LEU A 50 4.90 8.61 23.29
CA LEU A 50 5.73 9.81 23.36
C LEU A 50 4.87 11.09 23.45
N GLY A 51 3.79 11.17 22.68
CA GLY A 51 2.83 12.28 22.75
C GLY A 51 2.17 12.40 24.13
N PHE A 52 1.68 11.29 24.70
CA PHE A 52 1.09 11.29 26.05
C PHE A 52 2.10 11.65 27.14
N ALA A 53 3.35 11.16 27.02
CA ALA A 53 4.42 11.49 27.96
C ALA A 53 4.74 12.99 27.95
N ILE A 54 4.81 13.60 26.76
CA ILE A 54 5.03 15.06 26.62
C ILE A 54 3.88 15.86 27.24
N LEU A 55 2.62 15.47 26.97
CA LEU A 55 1.45 16.15 27.53
C LEU A 55 1.43 16.08 29.07
N ALA A 56 1.75 14.93 29.65
CA ALA A 56 1.84 14.76 31.09
C ALA A 56 2.96 15.62 31.71
N LEU A 57 4.12 15.72 31.05
CA LEU A 57 5.25 16.53 31.49
C LEU A 57 4.91 18.03 31.48
N VAL A 58 4.25 18.51 30.41
CA VAL A 58 3.77 19.88 30.31
C VAL A 58 2.72 20.17 31.39
N GLY A 59 1.75 19.28 31.59
CA GLY A 59 0.75 19.41 32.65
C GLY A 59 1.37 19.45 34.05
N PHE A 60 2.39 18.63 34.30
CA PHE A 60 3.11 18.60 35.57
C PHE A 60 3.89 19.88 35.85
N ILE A 61 4.55 20.45 34.84
CA ILE A 61 5.25 21.74 34.95
C ILE A 61 4.24 22.86 35.28
N ILE A 62 3.10 22.91 34.59
CA ILE A 62 2.04 23.89 34.85
C ILE A 62 1.47 23.72 36.27
N TYR A 63 1.21 22.48 36.70
CA TYR A 63 0.74 22.17 38.05
C TYR A 63 1.72 22.65 39.13
N ARG A 64 3.02 22.39 38.96
CA ARG A 64 4.08 22.86 39.85
C ARG A 64 4.14 24.39 39.89
N ALA A 65 4.04 25.06 38.74
CA ALA A 65 4.07 26.51 38.66
C ALA A 65 2.86 27.17 39.33
N LYS A 66 1.66 26.57 39.21
CA LYS A 66 0.43 27.08 39.84
C LYS A 66 0.39 26.82 41.35
N ARG A 67 0.95 25.70 41.81
CA ARG A 67 1.04 25.35 43.24
C ARG A 67 2.10 26.15 44.00
N SER A 68 3.07 26.73 43.29
CA SER A 68 4.14 27.56 43.85
C SER A 68 3.76 29.04 44.03
N ARG A 69 2.55 29.45 43.63
CA ARG A 69 1.94 30.74 43.95
C ARG A 69 0.89 30.54 45.02
#